data_AF-A0A1Y4CS88-F1
#
_entry.id   AF-A0A1Y4CS88-F1
#
_cell.length_a   1.000
_cell.length_b   1.000
_cell.length_c   1.000
_cell.angle_alpha   90.00
_cell.angle_beta   90.00
_cell.angle_gamma   90.00
#
_symmetry.space_group_name_H-M   'P 1'
#
loop_
_entity.id
_entity.type
_entity.pdbx_description
1 polymer ?
#
loop_
_entity_poly.entity_id
_entity_poly.type
_entity_poly.pdbx_seq_one_letter_code
_entity_poly.pdbx_strand_id
1 'polypeptide(L)'
;MGKDNLMGVLETQEYISSESHEWDVPLDAKDKIEKMVQKYNERAIKKGYESSVFKFDENSLKLRGKFIPKGESKSFFGQLRDNANNGDLSEDIQSILRLCTKLCPYCHSQMPALAKECEVCGKQFLQDKSKDDIVAATEEKAQNPIQPTETANEMGVRYELFDARTTIESPDGVSYYDTILSHFKEFITMQNTEPKNEVTFLMALDLDKIDPADEEKMTDDDPRLGINSFGICNVVFSKYNKWMPLFEEKVNSGKPQIFIIIKDWQADLNKVAKFATEKSVSYALEKGLDRYDKEYARIVLSFDDDTRAATNFLCNVATDILSVPKDVPVTIDINSYQSKAKAQKEYKKNNTFGAKDFAKGTIVLLKDKITGK
;
A
#
# COMPACT_ATOMS: atom_id res chain seq x y z
N MET A 1 30.23 11.01 -5.67
CA MET A 1 29.72 10.09 -4.64
C MET A 1 29.18 8.84 -5.32
N GLY A 2 29.66 7.65 -4.95
CA GLY A 2 29.15 6.38 -5.49
C GLY A 2 27.72 6.11 -4.97
N LYS A 3 26.88 5.45 -5.78
CA LYS A 3 25.50 5.06 -5.37
C LYS A 3 25.47 4.22 -4.08
N ASP A 4 26.58 3.57 -3.73
CA ASP A 4 26.67 2.62 -2.62
C ASP A 4 26.82 3.28 -1.23
N ASN A 5 27.14 4.59 -1.15
CA ASN A 5 27.32 5.32 0.12
C ASN A 5 26.06 6.08 0.59
N LEU A 6 24.93 5.94 -0.10
CA LEU A 6 23.67 6.61 0.27
C LEU A 6 22.74 5.67 1.05
N MET A 7 22.20 6.15 2.17
CA MET A 7 21.17 5.44 2.94
C MET A 7 19.92 5.18 2.11
N GLY A 8 19.46 3.93 2.08
CA GLY A 8 18.12 3.55 1.64
C GLY A 8 17.04 3.93 2.67
N VAL A 9 15.77 3.68 2.38
CA VAL A 9 14.65 4.14 3.22
C VAL A 9 14.70 3.53 4.64
N LEU A 10 14.98 2.23 4.76
CA LEU A 10 15.08 1.55 6.05
C LEU A 10 16.26 2.04 6.89
N GLU A 11 17.42 2.24 6.25
CA GLU A 11 18.62 2.79 6.88
C GLU A 11 18.41 4.25 7.30
N THR A 12 17.68 5.01 6.48
CA THR A 12 17.30 6.39 6.79
C THR A 12 16.40 6.41 8.01
N GLN A 13 15.38 5.55 8.07
CA GLN A 13 14.48 5.43 9.22
C GLN A 13 15.24 5.07 10.51
N GLU A 14 16.17 4.12 10.47
CA GLU A 14 17.00 3.79 11.63
C GLU A 14 17.84 5.00 12.07
N TYR A 15 18.49 5.67 11.13
CA TYR A 15 19.32 6.84 11.39
C TYR A 15 18.51 7.97 12.04
N ILE A 16 17.40 8.41 11.44
CA ILE A 16 16.60 9.53 11.93
C ILE A 16 15.84 9.24 13.23
N SER A 17 15.72 7.96 13.60
CA SER A 17 15.06 7.51 14.84
C SER A 17 16.01 7.32 16.02
N SER A 18 17.31 7.23 15.78
CA SER A 18 18.30 6.92 16.83
C SER A 18 18.39 8.05 17.86
N GLU A 19 18.49 9.29 17.40
CA GLU A 19 18.67 10.48 18.22
C GLU A 19 18.07 11.72 17.55
N SER A 20 18.16 12.87 18.23
CA SER A 20 17.83 14.14 17.60
C SER A 20 19.00 14.57 16.72
N HIS A 21 18.71 14.90 15.48
CA HIS A 21 19.71 15.30 14.50
C HIS A 21 19.57 16.78 14.16
N GLU A 22 20.68 17.33 13.66
CA GLU A 22 20.75 18.65 13.06
C GLU A 22 21.39 18.52 11.68
N TRP A 23 20.77 19.16 10.68
CA TRP A 23 21.26 19.21 9.32
C TRP A 23 21.39 20.65 8.85
N ASP A 24 22.41 20.87 8.02
CA ASP A 24 22.68 22.12 7.33
C ASP A 24 21.90 22.15 6.02
N VAL A 25 21.09 23.20 5.86
CA VAL A 25 20.28 23.45 4.67
C VAL A 25 21.05 24.40 3.73
N PRO A 26 21.39 23.97 2.51
CA PRO A 26 21.98 24.85 1.51
C PRO A 26 21.06 26.04 1.18
N LEU A 27 21.63 27.24 1.02
CA LEU A 27 20.87 28.48 0.79
C LEU A 27 20.00 28.39 -0.48
N ASP A 28 20.49 27.74 -1.52
CA ASP A 28 19.80 27.51 -2.80
C ASP A 28 18.63 26.52 -2.69
N ALA A 29 18.58 25.72 -1.62
CA ALA A 29 17.50 24.77 -1.34
C ALA A 29 16.53 25.26 -0.25
N LYS A 30 16.76 26.45 0.34
CA LYS A 30 15.99 27.00 1.48
C LYS A 30 14.47 26.91 1.26
N ASP A 31 13.95 27.62 0.25
CA ASP A 31 12.50 27.74 0.02
C ASP A 31 11.84 26.39 -0.30
N LYS A 32 12.61 25.48 -0.92
CA LYS A 32 12.16 24.13 -1.23
C LYS A 32 12.07 23.28 0.04
N ILE A 33 13.11 23.30 0.87
CA ILE A 33 13.15 22.54 2.13
C ILE A 33 12.10 23.06 3.10
N GLU A 34 11.89 24.37 3.21
CA GLU A 34 10.84 24.96 4.05
C GLU A 34 9.46 24.38 3.71
N LYS A 35 9.09 24.39 2.42
CA LYS A 35 7.83 23.81 1.94
C LYS A 35 7.74 22.31 2.19
N MET A 36 8.83 21.56 1.95
CA MET A 36 8.84 20.11 2.18
C MET A 36 8.70 19.77 3.67
N VAL A 37 9.35 20.53 4.56
CA VAL A 37 9.26 20.37 6.02
C VAL A 37 7.86 20.72 6.51
N GLN A 38 7.24 21.77 5.97
CA GLN A 38 5.86 22.11 6.28
C GLN A 38 4.90 20.97 5.88
N LYS A 39 4.97 20.50 4.62
CA LYS A 39 4.16 19.38 4.12
C LYS A 39 4.37 18.11 4.95
N TYR A 40 5.62 17.79 5.28
CA TYR A 40 5.95 16.67 6.15
C TYR A 40 5.31 16.80 7.53
N ASN A 41 5.45 17.96 8.19
CA ASN A 41 4.92 18.18 9.54
C ASN A 41 3.40 18.10 9.57
N GLU A 42 2.71 18.69 8.60
CA GLU A 42 1.25 18.60 8.46
C GLU A 42 0.80 17.14 8.33
N ARG A 43 1.49 16.35 7.48
CA ARG A 43 1.22 14.92 7.30
C ARG A 43 1.54 14.10 8.54
N ALA A 44 2.65 14.38 9.23
CA ALA A 44 3.04 13.74 10.46
C ALA A 44 1.97 13.97 11.54
N ILE A 45 1.54 15.21 11.76
CA ILE A 45 0.47 15.55 12.71
C ILE A 45 -0.85 14.85 12.34
N LYS A 46 -1.25 14.87 11.06
CA LYS A 46 -2.47 14.17 10.61
C LYS A 46 -2.44 12.66 10.88
N LYS A 47 -1.26 12.04 10.76
CA LYS A 47 -1.03 10.62 11.08
C LYS A 47 -0.81 10.36 12.59
N GLY A 48 -0.88 11.42 13.41
CA GLY A 48 -0.69 11.42 14.86
C GLY A 48 0.76 11.27 15.32
N TYR A 49 1.72 11.72 14.52
CA TYR A 49 3.16 11.72 14.80
C TYR A 49 3.61 13.12 15.25
N GLU A 50 2.88 13.75 16.17
CA GLU A 50 3.16 15.12 16.64
C GLU A 50 4.54 15.23 17.28
N SER A 51 5.05 14.13 17.86
CA SER A 51 6.38 14.05 18.44
C SER A 51 7.51 13.90 17.41
N SER A 52 7.16 13.71 16.13
CA SER A 52 8.11 13.50 15.04
C SER A 52 8.23 14.71 14.11
N VAL A 53 7.69 15.87 14.49
CA VAL A 53 7.79 17.09 13.68
C VAL A 53 9.21 17.66 13.69
N PHE A 54 9.61 18.24 12.56
CA PHE A 54 10.93 18.83 12.36
C PHE A 54 10.82 20.35 12.39
N LYS A 55 11.83 20.99 12.96
CA LYS A 55 11.92 22.45 13.05
C LYS A 55 12.97 22.93 12.07
N PHE A 56 12.55 23.75 11.13
CA PHE A 56 13.46 24.48 10.25
C PHE A 56 13.62 25.91 10.77
N ASP A 57 14.84 26.31 11.09
CA ASP A 57 15.18 27.69 11.42
C ASP A 57 15.77 28.37 10.18
N GLU A 58 14.97 29.23 9.57
CA GLU A 58 15.34 29.97 8.36
C GLU A 58 16.52 30.93 8.55
N ASN A 59 16.77 31.41 9.78
CA ASN A 59 17.86 32.35 10.04
C ASN A 59 19.21 31.65 10.13
N SER A 60 19.23 30.45 10.73
CA SER A 60 20.45 29.65 10.86
C SER A 60 20.60 28.58 9.77
N LEU A 61 19.60 28.43 8.89
CA LEU A 61 19.51 27.38 7.88
C LEU A 61 19.71 25.98 8.47
N LYS A 62 19.15 25.76 9.67
CA LYS A 62 19.25 24.48 10.39
C LYS A 62 17.92 23.76 10.40
N LEU A 63 17.92 22.53 9.94
CA LEU A 63 16.81 21.59 10.12
C LEU A 63 17.13 20.70 11.32
N ARG A 64 16.20 20.59 12.28
CA ARG A 64 16.37 19.78 13.49
C ARG A 64 15.15 18.91 13.74
N GLY A 65 15.37 17.68 14.17
CA GLY A 65 14.27 16.80 14.53
C GLY A 65 14.73 15.41 14.95
N LYS A 66 13.80 14.66 15.52
CA LYS A 66 13.90 13.24 15.77
C LYS A 66 12.65 12.58 15.22
N PHE A 67 12.80 11.56 14.39
CA PHE A 67 11.66 10.74 14.00
C PHE A 67 11.36 9.74 15.12
N ILE A 68 10.10 9.66 15.53
CA ILE A 68 9.64 8.69 16.50
C ILE A 68 8.65 7.77 15.77
N PRO A 69 9.08 6.58 15.33
CA PRO A 69 8.19 5.65 14.65
C PRO A 69 7.11 5.17 15.61
N LYS A 70 5.87 4.98 15.12
CA LYS A 70 4.84 4.34 15.92
C LYS A 70 5.00 2.84 15.86
N GLY A 71 4.87 2.19 17.01
CA GLY A 71 4.78 0.74 17.14
C GLY A 71 3.82 0.31 18.24
N GLU A 72 3.03 1.24 18.78
CA GLU A 72 2.19 1.02 19.95
C GLU A 72 0.89 0.29 19.61
N SER A 73 0.52 0.20 18.33
CA SER A 73 -0.63 -0.61 17.94
C SER A 73 -0.41 -2.08 18.27
N LYS A 74 -1.32 -2.63 19.07
CA LYS A 74 -1.36 -4.06 19.42
C LYS A 74 -2.04 -4.92 18.37
N SER A 75 -2.75 -4.30 17.43
CA SER A 75 -3.42 -5.02 16.34
C SER A 75 -2.49 -5.15 15.13
N PHE A 76 -2.56 -6.30 14.44
CA PHE A 76 -2.11 -6.51 13.05
C PHE A 76 -2.18 -5.26 12.19
N PHE A 77 -3.39 -4.87 11.83
CA PHE A 77 -3.57 -3.78 10.88
C PHE A 77 -3.11 -2.45 11.41
N GLY A 78 -3.18 -2.21 12.72
CA GLY A 78 -2.59 -0.99 13.25
C GLY A 78 -1.07 -1.05 13.18
N GLN A 79 -0.41 -2.20 13.38
CA GLN A 79 1.04 -2.35 13.12
C GLN A 79 1.37 -2.20 11.64
N LEU A 80 0.54 -2.75 10.75
CA LEU A 80 0.74 -2.63 9.31
C LEU A 80 0.52 -1.19 8.82
N ARG A 81 -0.50 -0.50 9.36
CA ARG A 81 -0.77 0.92 9.13
C ARG A 81 0.33 1.79 9.73
N ASP A 82 0.78 1.49 10.95
CA ASP A 82 1.87 2.21 11.61
C ASP A 82 3.17 2.00 10.83
N ASN A 83 3.46 0.78 10.37
CA ASN A 83 4.63 0.48 9.52
C ASN A 83 4.55 1.14 8.15
N ALA A 84 3.38 1.17 7.50
CA ALA A 84 3.18 1.89 6.25
C ALA A 84 3.39 3.39 6.47
N ASN A 85 2.77 3.97 7.50
CA ASN A 85 2.96 5.37 7.86
C ASN A 85 4.40 5.70 8.26
N ASN A 86 5.10 4.78 8.95
CA ASN A 86 6.52 4.91 9.27
C ASN A 86 7.36 4.95 8.00
N GLY A 87 7.06 4.08 7.04
CA GLY A 87 7.71 4.04 5.73
C GLY A 87 7.50 5.33 4.95
N ASP A 88 6.24 5.74 4.76
CA ASP A 88 5.87 6.97 4.04
C ASP A 88 6.56 8.20 4.64
N LEU A 89 6.48 8.37 5.96
CA LEU A 89 7.08 9.53 6.64
C LEU A 89 8.62 9.47 6.59
N SER A 90 9.22 8.28 6.60
CA SER A 90 10.66 8.13 6.45
C SER A 90 11.13 8.44 5.04
N GLU A 91 10.33 8.13 4.01
CA GLU A 91 10.60 8.48 2.63
C GLU A 91 10.48 10.00 2.38
N ASP A 92 9.48 10.65 2.99
CA ASP A 92 9.34 12.11 2.98
C ASP A 92 10.58 12.78 3.60
N ILE A 93 11.02 12.31 4.78
CA ILE A 93 12.23 12.82 5.44
C ILE A 93 13.46 12.52 4.59
N GLN A 94 13.58 11.32 4.01
CA GLN A 94 14.70 10.98 3.13
C GLN A 94 14.78 11.98 1.95
N SER A 95 13.64 12.33 1.36
CA SER A 95 13.58 13.29 0.26
C SER A 95 14.04 14.69 0.68
N ILE A 96 13.72 15.13 1.91
CA ILE A 96 14.24 16.37 2.49
C ILE A 96 15.76 16.26 2.70
N LEU A 97 16.23 15.17 3.30
CA LEU A 97 17.63 14.96 3.65
C LEU A 97 18.54 14.79 2.42
N ARG A 98 18.02 14.37 1.26
CA ARG A 98 18.77 14.36 0.00
C ARG A 98 19.28 15.76 -0.41
N LEU A 99 18.61 16.81 0.06
CA LEU A 99 18.97 18.20 -0.20
C LEU A 99 19.81 18.82 0.92
N CYS A 100 20.02 18.10 2.03
CA CYS A 100 20.70 18.61 3.21
C CYS A 100 22.12 18.05 3.34
N THR A 101 22.90 18.71 4.17
CA THR A 101 24.24 18.25 4.59
C THR A 101 24.29 18.08 6.11
N LYS A 102 25.31 17.38 6.59
CA LYS A 102 25.65 17.26 8.01
C LYS A 102 27.15 17.40 8.18
N LEU A 103 27.57 17.72 9.40
CA LEU A 103 28.98 17.65 9.78
C LEU A 103 29.30 16.25 10.29
N CYS A 104 30.44 15.70 9.85
CA CYS A 104 30.95 14.47 10.44
C CYS A 104 31.31 14.72 11.92
N PRO A 105 30.77 13.98 12.89
CA PRO A 105 31.07 14.18 14.32
C PRO A 105 32.53 13.90 14.69
N TYR A 106 33.28 13.19 13.83
CA TYR A 106 34.67 12.82 14.10
C TYR A 106 35.69 13.79 13.52
N CYS A 107 35.48 14.24 12.29
CA CYS A 107 36.43 15.12 11.58
C CYS A 107 35.84 16.47 11.17
N HIS A 108 34.57 16.72 11.48
CA HIS A 108 33.84 17.96 11.22
C HIS A 108 33.80 18.39 9.75
N SER A 109 34.12 17.48 8.83
CA SER A 109 33.93 17.72 7.40
C SER A 109 32.44 17.75 7.07
N GLN A 110 32.04 18.69 6.23
CA GLN A 110 30.70 18.71 5.67
C GLN A 110 30.51 17.54 4.70
N MET A 111 29.39 16.86 4.82
CA MET A 111 29.04 15.67 4.04
C MET A 111 27.53 15.63 3.78
N PRO A 112 27.05 14.89 2.77
CA PRO A 112 25.63 14.71 2.55
C PRO A 112 24.93 14.11 3.77
N ALA A 113 23.71 14.57 4.07
CA ALA A 113 22.99 14.13 5.28
C ALA A 113 22.76 12.60 5.31
N LEU A 114 22.53 12.00 4.15
CA LEU A 114 22.27 10.56 3.96
C LEU A 114 23.52 9.70 3.71
N ALA A 115 24.73 10.24 3.86
CA ALA A 115 25.94 9.43 3.67
C ALA A 115 26.13 8.44 4.83
N LYS A 116 26.35 7.16 4.49
CA LYS A 116 26.58 6.04 5.42
C LYS A 116 27.97 6.08 6.05
N GLU A 117 28.94 6.58 5.31
CA GLU A 117 30.33 6.70 5.70
C GLU A 117 30.86 8.09 5.37
N CYS A 118 31.71 8.61 6.26
CA CYS A 118 32.42 9.85 6.01
C CYS A 118 33.59 9.61 5.05
N GLU A 119 33.52 10.13 3.83
CA GLU A 119 34.56 9.97 2.81
C GLU A 119 35.94 10.50 3.26
N VAL A 120 35.98 11.44 4.21
CA VAL A 120 37.24 12.01 4.73
C VAL A 120 37.92 11.13 5.79
N CYS A 121 37.17 10.53 6.71
CA CYS A 121 37.74 9.81 7.86
C CYS A 121 37.36 8.32 7.94
N GLY A 122 36.61 7.81 6.97
CA GLY A 122 36.20 6.40 6.84
C GLY A 122 35.29 5.90 7.97
N LYS A 123 34.69 6.79 8.76
CA LYS A 123 33.81 6.42 9.88
C LYS A 123 32.40 6.15 9.36
N GLN A 124 31.87 4.99 9.71
CA GLN A 124 30.50 4.59 9.41
C GLN A 124 29.53 5.09 10.47
N PHE A 125 28.34 5.52 10.01
CA PHE A 125 27.27 6.09 10.84
C PHE A 125 26.14 5.09 11.15
N LEU A 126 26.17 3.92 10.51
CA LEU A 126 25.28 2.79 10.76
C LEU A 126 26.16 1.57 11.00
N GLN A 127 25.90 0.83 12.08
CA GLN A 127 26.52 -0.48 12.30
C GLN A 127 25.58 -1.55 11.73
N ASP A 128 26.10 -2.49 10.95
CA ASP A 128 25.38 -3.71 10.58
C ASP A 128 24.99 -4.46 11.85
N LYS A 129 23.73 -4.33 12.27
CA LYS A 129 23.18 -5.14 13.35
C LYS A 129 22.73 -6.48 12.78
N SER A 130 23.49 -7.52 13.11
CA SER A 130 23.02 -8.90 13.07
C SER A 130 21.68 -9.00 13.80
N LYS A 131 20.73 -9.71 13.18
CA LYS A 131 19.43 -10.09 13.75
C LYS A 131 19.57 -10.52 15.21
N ASP A 132 19.05 -9.71 16.12
CA ASP A 132 18.29 -10.12 17.30
C ASP A 132 17.91 -8.85 18.09
N ASP A 133 16.81 -8.95 18.83
CA ASP A 133 16.31 -7.99 19.83
C ASP A 133 15.60 -6.72 19.35
N ILE A 134 14.26 -6.76 19.30
CA ILE A 134 13.41 -5.71 19.93
C ILE A 134 12.14 -6.36 20.51
N VAL A 135 12.07 -6.41 21.84
CA VAL A 135 10.88 -6.62 22.66
C VAL A 135 10.74 -5.39 23.56
N ALA A 136 9.51 -4.87 23.69
CA ALA A 136 8.87 -4.34 24.90
C ALA A 136 8.10 -3.02 24.71
N ALA A 137 6.77 -3.06 24.92
CA ALA A 137 5.97 -2.20 25.83
C ALA A 137 4.47 -2.25 25.43
N THR A 138 3.63 -3.18 25.93
CA THR A 138 2.77 -3.25 27.17
C THR A 138 1.34 -2.66 27.14
N GLU A 139 0.39 -3.51 27.60
CA GLU A 139 -0.83 -3.35 28.46
C GLU A 139 -1.96 -2.34 28.12
N GLU A 140 -3.23 -2.66 27.82
CA GLU A 140 -4.33 -3.52 28.37
C GLU A 140 -5.24 -2.85 29.42
N LYS A 141 -6.56 -2.89 29.17
CA LYS A 141 -7.58 -3.39 30.12
C LYS A 141 -8.93 -3.68 29.43
N ALA A 142 -9.68 -4.61 30.00
CA ALA A 142 -10.59 -5.56 29.35
C ALA A 142 -12.07 -5.50 29.81
N GLN A 143 -12.97 -5.97 28.93
CA GLN A 143 -14.15 -6.86 29.14
C GLN A 143 -15.34 -6.36 29.99
N ASN A 144 -16.64 -6.66 29.77
CA ASN A 144 -17.46 -7.63 28.99
C ASN A 144 -18.91 -7.02 28.85
N PRO A 145 -20.00 -7.78 28.58
CA PRO A 145 -20.50 -8.24 27.29
C PRO A 145 -21.94 -7.72 27.01
N ILE A 146 -22.36 -7.57 25.75
CA ILE A 146 -23.80 -7.44 25.45
C ILE A 146 -24.15 -8.36 24.28
N GLN A 147 -25.18 -9.17 24.53
CA GLN A 147 -25.80 -10.12 23.62
C GLN A 147 -26.42 -9.45 22.37
N PRO A 148 -26.64 -10.23 21.30
CA PRO A 148 -26.82 -9.74 19.96
C PRO A 148 -28.24 -9.23 19.70
N THR A 149 -28.33 -8.16 18.91
CA THR A 149 -29.58 -7.78 18.24
C THR A 149 -29.34 -7.86 16.74
N GLU A 150 -30.28 -8.52 16.06
CA GLU A 150 -30.24 -9.00 14.70
C GLU A 150 -30.00 -7.92 13.64
N THR A 151 -29.14 -8.23 12.66
CA THR A 151 -29.53 -8.33 11.25
C THR A 151 -28.40 -9.06 10.51
N ALA A 152 -28.70 -10.26 10.00
CA ALA A 152 -27.73 -11.10 9.30
C ALA A 152 -27.29 -10.45 7.97
N ASN A 153 -26.13 -9.81 7.98
CA ASN A 153 -25.28 -9.68 6.79
C ASN A 153 -24.37 -10.92 6.78
N GLU A 154 -24.82 -12.01 6.15
CA GLU A 154 -24.04 -13.25 6.13
C GLU A 154 -22.66 -13.02 5.50
N MET A 155 -21.60 -13.36 6.24
CA MET A 155 -20.24 -13.43 5.70
C MET A 155 -20.17 -14.55 4.67
N GLY A 156 -19.50 -14.31 3.56
CA GLY A 156 -19.38 -15.28 2.49
C GLY A 156 -19.16 -14.64 1.14
N VAL A 157 -19.32 -15.46 0.11
CA VAL A 157 -19.25 -15.05 -1.29
C VAL A 157 -20.63 -15.20 -1.91
N ARG A 158 -21.12 -14.15 -2.55
CA ARG A 158 -22.31 -14.16 -3.40
C ARG A 158 -21.89 -13.88 -4.83
N TYR A 159 -22.30 -14.75 -5.75
CA TYR A 159 -22.05 -14.56 -7.17
C TYR A 159 -23.25 -13.95 -7.88
N GLU A 160 -22.97 -13.09 -8.84
CA GLU A 160 -23.88 -12.68 -9.89
C GLU A 160 -23.25 -13.11 -11.21
N LEU A 161 -23.90 -14.03 -11.93
CA LEU A 161 -23.35 -14.65 -13.13
C LEU A 161 -24.26 -14.35 -14.32
N PHE A 162 -23.65 -13.92 -15.43
CA PHE A 162 -24.33 -13.66 -16.69
C PHE A 162 -23.72 -14.54 -17.78
N ASP A 163 -24.57 -15.00 -18.70
CA ASP A 163 -24.16 -15.84 -19.82
C ASP A 163 -23.38 -15.06 -20.89
N ALA A 164 -23.74 -13.78 -21.09
CA ALA A 164 -23.09 -12.90 -22.05
C ALA A 164 -23.06 -11.45 -21.54
N ARG A 165 -21.92 -10.80 -21.73
CA ARG A 165 -21.76 -9.35 -21.44
C ARG A 165 -22.47 -8.52 -22.50
N THR A 166 -23.03 -7.39 -22.09
CA THR A 166 -23.43 -6.33 -23.03
C THR A 166 -22.22 -5.45 -23.36
N THR A 167 -22.27 -4.74 -24.48
CA THR A 167 -21.18 -3.85 -24.88
C THR A 167 -20.99 -2.75 -23.83
N ILE A 168 -19.75 -2.64 -23.35
CA ILE A 168 -19.29 -1.56 -22.49
C ILE A 168 -18.60 -0.57 -23.40
N GLU A 169 -19.11 0.66 -23.49
CA GLU A 169 -18.44 1.74 -24.22
C GLU A 169 -17.51 2.50 -23.26
N SER A 170 -16.39 3.01 -23.76
CA SER A 170 -15.52 3.88 -22.95
C SER A 170 -16.14 5.28 -22.84
N PRO A 171 -15.93 6.02 -21.74
CA PRO A 171 -16.29 7.43 -21.70
C PRO A 171 -15.52 8.23 -22.75
N ASP A 172 -16.20 9.17 -23.42
CA ASP A 172 -15.58 10.02 -24.44
C ASP A 172 -14.43 10.85 -23.86
N GLY A 173 -13.29 10.90 -24.56
CA GLY A 173 -12.16 11.77 -24.26
C GLY A 173 -11.18 11.26 -23.19
N VAL A 174 -11.24 9.97 -22.81
CA VAL A 174 -10.30 9.36 -21.87
C VAL A 174 -8.94 9.12 -22.53
N SER A 175 -7.91 9.87 -22.12
CA SER A 175 -6.55 9.84 -22.69
C SER A 175 -5.79 8.57 -22.34
N TYR A 176 -6.07 7.96 -21.19
CA TYR A 176 -5.38 6.76 -20.69
C TYR A 176 -5.95 5.44 -21.24
N TYR A 177 -6.97 5.49 -22.10
CA TYR A 177 -7.63 4.30 -22.65
C TYR A 177 -6.66 3.37 -23.38
N ASP A 178 -5.92 3.91 -24.36
CA ASP A 178 -5.03 3.11 -25.21
C ASP A 178 -3.88 2.49 -24.42
N THR A 179 -3.37 3.21 -23.42
CA THR A 179 -2.34 2.72 -22.50
C THR A 179 -2.84 1.54 -21.68
N ILE A 180 -4.04 1.62 -21.08
CA ILE A 180 -4.61 0.50 -20.33
C ILE A 180 -4.87 -0.69 -21.28
N LEU A 181 -5.42 -0.44 -22.46
CA LEU A 181 -5.71 -1.48 -23.45
C LEU A 181 -4.45 -2.22 -23.92
N SER A 182 -3.35 -1.50 -24.18
CA SER A 182 -2.08 -2.13 -24.59
C SER A 182 -1.55 -3.06 -23.50
N HIS A 183 -1.55 -2.61 -22.25
CA HIS A 183 -1.05 -3.40 -21.13
C HIS A 183 -1.95 -4.60 -20.81
N PHE A 184 -3.28 -4.51 -21.00
CA PHE A 184 -4.13 -5.70 -20.89
C PHE A 184 -3.81 -6.74 -21.96
N LYS A 185 -3.44 -6.33 -23.17
CA LYS A 185 -2.98 -7.28 -24.20
C LYS A 185 -1.66 -7.91 -23.78
N GLU A 186 -0.73 -7.15 -23.23
CA GLU A 186 0.53 -7.67 -22.68
C GLU A 186 0.29 -8.64 -21.52
N PHE A 187 -0.65 -8.32 -20.62
CA PHE A 187 -1.08 -9.17 -19.52
C PHE A 187 -1.62 -10.51 -20.01
N ILE A 188 -2.45 -10.52 -21.05
CA ILE A 188 -2.93 -11.75 -21.70
C ILE A 188 -1.79 -12.52 -22.36
N THR A 189 -0.88 -11.85 -23.06
CA THR A 189 0.31 -12.49 -23.65
C THR A 189 1.18 -13.15 -22.57
N MET A 190 1.40 -12.51 -21.42
CA MET A 190 2.18 -13.06 -20.33
C MET A 190 1.54 -14.31 -19.73
N GLN A 191 0.20 -14.31 -19.58
CA GLN A 191 -0.53 -15.49 -19.14
C GLN A 191 -0.42 -16.66 -20.12
N ASN A 192 -0.44 -16.40 -21.43
CA ASN A 192 -0.26 -17.44 -22.43
C ASN A 192 1.16 -18.03 -22.41
N THR A 193 2.18 -17.20 -22.16
CA THR A 193 3.57 -17.63 -22.02
C THR A 193 3.78 -18.44 -20.74
N GLU A 194 3.16 -18.04 -19.63
CA GLU A 194 3.33 -18.67 -18.31
C GLU A 194 1.97 -19.04 -17.66
N PRO A 195 1.22 -20.01 -18.21
CA PRO A 195 -0.18 -20.28 -17.80
C PRO A 195 -0.33 -20.79 -16.35
N LYS A 196 0.75 -21.29 -15.77
CA LYS A 196 0.81 -21.77 -14.38
C LYS A 196 1.14 -20.66 -13.39
N ASN A 197 1.55 -19.49 -13.85
CA ASN A 197 1.96 -18.38 -13.01
C ASN A 197 0.80 -17.46 -12.69
N GLU A 198 0.86 -16.89 -11.49
CA GLU A 198 0.08 -15.73 -11.13
C GLU A 198 0.66 -14.54 -11.87
N VAL A 199 -0.19 -13.86 -12.63
CA VAL A 199 0.15 -12.60 -13.29
C VAL A 199 -0.68 -11.51 -12.64
N THR A 200 -0.01 -10.43 -12.25
CA THR A 200 -0.60 -9.25 -11.62
C THR A 200 -0.37 -8.04 -12.50
N PHE A 201 -1.36 -7.16 -12.55
CA PHE A 201 -1.32 -5.89 -13.25
C PHE A 201 -1.57 -4.80 -12.20
N LEU A 202 -0.63 -3.88 -12.10
CA LEU A 202 -0.67 -2.75 -11.18
C LEU A 202 -0.77 -1.48 -12.00
N MET A 203 -1.64 -0.58 -11.58
CA MET A 203 -1.85 0.70 -12.25
C MET A 203 -1.92 1.80 -11.21
N ALA A 204 -1.31 2.93 -11.51
CA ALA A 204 -1.39 4.13 -10.71
C ALA A 204 -1.55 5.35 -11.63
N LEU A 205 -2.26 6.36 -11.14
CA LEU A 205 -2.27 7.70 -11.75
C LEU A 205 -0.87 8.29 -11.71
N ASP A 206 -0.47 8.92 -12.81
CA ASP A 206 0.74 9.71 -12.89
C ASP A 206 0.48 11.08 -12.24
N LEU A 207 0.60 11.12 -10.90
CA LEU A 207 0.26 12.30 -10.10
C LEU A 207 1.11 13.52 -10.48
N ASP A 208 2.35 13.31 -10.95
CA ASP A 208 3.25 14.37 -11.42
C ASP A 208 2.69 15.16 -12.62
N LYS A 209 1.63 14.65 -13.27
CA LYS A 209 0.96 15.27 -14.42
C LYS A 209 -0.44 15.79 -14.11
N ILE A 210 -0.91 15.66 -12.87
CA ILE A 210 -2.13 16.34 -12.41
C ILE A 210 -1.78 17.82 -12.20
N ASP A 211 -2.73 18.73 -12.46
CA ASP A 211 -2.53 20.15 -12.15
C ASP A 211 -2.12 20.28 -10.66
N PRO A 212 -0.99 20.93 -10.34
CA PRO A 212 -0.53 21.10 -8.96
C PRO A 212 -1.61 21.67 -8.01
N ALA A 213 -2.53 22.51 -8.51
CA ALA A 213 -3.62 23.06 -7.70
C ALA A 213 -4.75 22.05 -7.41
N ASP A 214 -4.86 20.99 -8.20
CA ASP A 214 -5.78 19.86 -7.98
C ASP A 214 -5.12 18.76 -7.16
N GLU A 215 -3.83 18.50 -7.36
CA GLU A 215 -3.02 17.58 -6.54
C GLU A 215 -2.92 18.09 -5.08
N GLU A 216 -2.69 19.39 -4.88
CA GLU A 216 -2.61 20.01 -3.54
C GLU A 216 -3.92 19.94 -2.74
N LYS A 217 -5.05 19.65 -3.39
CA LYS A 217 -6.36 19.45 -2.75
C LYS A 217 -6.72 17.97 -2.55
N MET A 218 -5.95 17.04 -3.12
CA MET A 218 -6.18 15.60 -2.96
C MET A 218 -5.69 15.17 -1.58
N THR A 219 -6.62 14.85 -0.70
CA THR A 219 -6.31 14.18 0.57
C THR A 219 -6.08 12.68 0.35
N ASP A 220 -5.43 11.98 1.29
CA ASP A 220 -5.25 10.51 1.21
C ASP A 220 -6.56 9.73 1.00
N ASP A 221 -7.70 10.30 1.40
CA ASP A 221 -9.04 9.72 1.24
C ASP A 221 -9.76 10.19 -0.04
N ASP A 222 -9.05 10.86 -0.96
CA ASP A 222 -9.63 11.33 -2.22
C ASP A 222 -10.09 10.11 -3.05
N PRO A 223 -11.39 10.01 -3.40
CA PRO A 223 -11.92 8.87 -4.14
C PRO A 223 -11.17 8.57 -5.44
N ARG A 224 -10.59 9.59 -6.10
CA ARG A 224 -9.83 9.43 -7.34
C ARG A 224 -8.62 8.52 -7.16
N LEU A 225 -8.00 8.49 -5.98
CA LEU A 225 -6.86 7.62 -5.67
C LEU A 225 -7.23 6.15 -5.57
N GLY A 226 -8.52 5.81 -5.49
CA GLY A 226 -9.00 4.43 -5.42
C GLY A 226 -8.50 3.57 -6.58
N ILE A 227 -8.38 4.15 -7.78
CA ILE A 227 -7.92 3.44 -8.99
C ILE A 227 -6.48 2.91 -8.85
N ASN A 228 -5.64 3.58 -8.05
CA ASN A 228 -4.23 3.19 -7.82
C ASN A 228 -4.09 1.87 -7.06
N SER A 229 -5.17 1.41 -6.44
CA SER A 229 -5.16 0.26 -5.54
C SER A 229 -6.02 -0.90 -6.02
N PHE A 230 -6.61 -0.80 -7.21
CA PHE A 230 -7.38 -1.91 -7.78
C PHE A 230 -6.47 -3.11 -8.02
N GLY A 231 -6.86 -4.27 -7.50
CA GLY A 231 -6.10 -5.49 -7.71
C GLY A 231 -6.50 -6.13 -9.02
N ILE A 232 -5.60 -6.22 -10.01
CA ILE A 232 -5.88 -6.90 -11.27
C ILE A 232 -5.00 -8.15 -11.36
N CYS A 233 -5.63 -9.33 -11.39
CA CYS A 233 -4.94 -10.62 -11.34
C CYS A 233 -5.62 -11.64 -12.27
N ASN A 234 -4.88 -12.68 -12.63
CA ASN A 234 -5.42 -13.83 -13.37
C ASN A 234 -6.00 -14.94 -12.47
N VAL A 235 -5.90 -14.78 -11.16
CA VAL A 235 -6.48 -15.68 -10.15
C VAL A 235 -6.78 -14.88 -8.88
N VAL A 236 -7.92 -15.16 -8.25
CA VAL A 236 -8.30 -14.52 -6.99
C VAL A 236 -8.79 -15.58 -6.01
N PHE A 237 -8.07 -15.74 -4.90
CA PHE A 237 -8.40 -16.72 -3.87
C PHE A 237 -9.34 -16.13 -2.82
N SER A 238 -10.15 -17.00 -2.20
CA SER A 238 -11.03 -16.62 -1.09
C SER A 238 -11.00 -17.65 0.02
N LYS A 239 -10.96 -17.17 1.27
CA LYS A 239 -11.10 -18.06 2.43
C LYS A 239 -12.51 -18.62 2.56
N TYR A 240 -13.49 -17.83 2.11
CA TYR A 240 -14.91 -18.19 2.07
C TYR A 240 -15.24 -19.11 0.90
N ASN A 241 -14.35 -19.22 -0.09
CA ASN A 241 -14.35 -20.31 -1.06
C ASN A 241 -13.30 -21.39 -0.74
N LYS A 242 -13.16 -21.78 0.53
CA LYS A 242 -12.26 -22.88 0.97
C LYS A 242 -10.79 -22.72 0.52
N TRP A 243 -10.29 -21.49 0.44
CA TRP A 243 -8.94 -21.15 -0.05
C TRP A 243 -8.73 -21.41 -1.55
N MET A 244 -9.80 -21.67 -2.29
CA MET A 244 -9.78 -21.90 -3.73
C MET A 244 -10.02 -20.59 -4.50
N PRO A 245 -9.73 -20.56 -5.81
CA PRO A 245 -10.08 -19.42 -6.67
C PRO A 245 -11.60 -19.14 -6.65
N LEU A 246 -12.03 -17.89 -6.78
CA LEU A 246 -13.48 -17.54 -6.81
C LEU A 246 -14.18 -18.01 -8.10
N PHE A 247 -13.45 -18.10 -9.22
CA PHE A 247 -13.96 -18.59 -10.50
C PHE A 247 -13.18 -19.84 -10.92
N GLU A 248 -13.27 -20.91 -10.13
CA GLU A 248 -12.41 -22.11 -10.26
C GLU A 248 -12.44 -22.70 -11.67
N GLU A 249 -13.62 -22.89 -12.26
CA GLU A 249 -13.76 -23.46 -13.60
C GLU A 249 -13.03 -22.63 -14.65
N LYS A 250 -13.14 -21.29 -14.57
CA LYS A 250 -12.44 -20.37 -15.47
C LYS A 250 -10.93 -20.45 -15.29
N VAL A 251 -10.46 -20.43 -14.05
CA VAL A 251 -9.02 -20.52 -13.72
C VAL A 251 -8.42 -21.86 -14.15
N ASN A 252 -9.18 -22.96 -13.99
CA ASN A 252 -8.75 -24.32 -14.31
C ASN A 252 -8.86 -24.65 -15.80
N SER A 253 -9.60 -23.85 -16.59
CA SER A 253 -9.71 -24.03 -18.04
C SER A 253 -8.38 -23.87 -18.79
N GLY A 254 -7.39 -23.22 -18.15
CA GLY A 254 -6.10 -22.89 -18.75
C GLY A 254 -6.14 -21.70 -19.70
N LYS A 255 -7.32 -21.11 -19.95
CA LYS A 255 -7.46 -19.87 -20.72
C LYS A 255 -6.99 -18.67 -19.89
N PRO A 256 -6.45 -17.62 -20.52
CA PRO A 256 -6.19 -16.35 -19.85
C PRO A 256 -7.45 -15.79 -19.21
N GLN A 257 -7.28 -15.12 -18.07
CA GLN A 257 -8.36 -14.53 -17.29
C GLN A 257 -7.95 -13.16 -16.78
N ILE A 258 -8.90 -12.23 -16.76
CA ILE A 258 -8.80 -10.91 -16.17
C ILE A 258 -9.82 -10.83 -15.05
N PHE A 259 -9.33 -10.73 -13.82
CA PHE A 259 -10.13 -10.39 -12.66
C PHE A 259 -9.75 -9.02 -12.13
N ILE A 260 -10.75 -8.18 -11.87
CA ILE A 260 -10.58 -6.86 -11.26
C ILE A 260 -11.17 -6.90 -9.85
N ILE A 261 -10.35 -6.60 -8.85
CA ILE A 261 -10.70 -6.60 -7.43
C ILE A 261 -10.80 -5.16 -6.97
N ILE A 262 -11.98 -4.78 -6.48
CA ILE A 262 -12.24 -3.46 -5.89
C ILE A 262 -12.72 -3.66 -4.46
N LYS A 263 -12.08 -2.98 -3.51
CA LYS A 263 -12.41 -3.03 -2.08
C LYS A 263 -13.28 -1.85 -1.67
N ASP A 264 -14.02 -2.02 -0.59
CA ASP A 264 -14.92 -1.03 0.00
C ASP A 264 -14.29 0.33 0.31
N TRP A 265 -13.02 0.37 0.72
CA TRP A 265 -12.30 1.62 0.93
C TRP A 265 -11.79 2.28 -0.36
N GLN A 266 -11.85 1.58 -1.51
CA GLN A 266 -11.35 2.09 -2.80
C GLN A 266 -12.45 2.74 -3.63
N ALA A 267 -13.67 2.19 -3.56
CA ALA A 267 -14.82 2.69 -4.30
C ALA A 267 -16.13 2.29 -3.62
N ASP A 268 -17.20 3.00 -3.93
CA ASP A 268 -18.55 2.58 -3.57
C ASP A 268 -18.93 1.29 -4.30
N LEU A 269 -18.84 0.16 -3.59
CA LEU A 269 -19.12 -1.16 -4.15
C LEU A 269 -20.56 -1.32 -4.67
N ASN A 270 -21.52 -0.57 -4.16
CA ASN A 270 -22.90 -0.63 -4.66
C ASN A 270 -23.00 0.01 -6.04
N LYS A 271 -22.31 1.14 -6.26
CA LYS A 271 -22.23 1.76 -7.59
C LYS A 271 -21.51 0.85 -8.58
N VAL A 272 -20.40 0.24 -8.15
CA VAL A 272 -19.64 -0.71 -8.99
C VAL A 272 -20.49 -1.94 -9.34
N ALA A 273 -21.17 -2.55 -8.36
CA ALA A 273 -22.04 -3.71 -8.57
C ALA A 273 -23.22 -3.39 -9.49
N LYS A 274 -23.84 -2.20 -9.31
CA LYS A 274 -24.91 -1.72 -10.18
C LYS A 274 -24.42 -1.60 -11.62
N PHE A 275 -23.29 -0.93 -11.85
CA PHE A 275 -22.73 -0.79 -13.19
C PHE A 275 -22.34 -2.14 -13.80
N ALA A 276 -21.74 -3.04 -13.03
CA ALA A 276 -21.42 -4.40 -13.48
C ALA A 276 -22.68 -5.18 -13.89
N THR A 277 -23.76 -5.08 -13.12
CA THR A 277 -25.06 -5.70 -13.42
C THR A 277 -25.68 -5.12 -14.70
N GLU A 278 -25.70 -3.79 -14.85
CA GLU A 278 -26.19 -3.11 -16.05
C GLU A 278 -25.43 -3.52 -17.31
N LYS A 279 -24.14 -3.85 -17.17
CA LYS A 279 -23.28 -4.33 -18.25
C LYS A 279 -23.18 -5.85 -18.36
N SER A 280 -23.92 -6.58 -17.52
CA SER A 280 -23.89 -8.04 -17.46
C SER A 280 -22.48 -8.62 -17.27
N VAL A 281 -21.64 -7.92 -16.50
CA VAL A 281 -20.31 -8.39 -16.08
C VAL A 281 -20.48 -9.30 -14.86
N SER A 282 -20.11 -10.57 -15.00
CA SER A 282 -20.17 -11.53 -13.89
C SER A 282 -19.21 -11.13 -12.77
N TYR A 283 -19.66 -11.21 -11.52
CA TYR A 283 -18.84 -10.85 -10.35
C TYR A 283 -19.12 -11.70 -9.11
N ALA A 284 -18.16 -11.71 -8.20
CA ALA A 284 -18.31 -12.20 -6.83
C ALA A 284 -18.26 -11.02 -5.86
N LEU A 285 -19.30 -10.87 -5.03
CA LEU A 285 -19.29 -10.00 -3.86
C LEU A 285 -18.87 -10.84 -2.66
N GLU A 286 -17.79 -10.43 -2.01
CA GLU A 286 -17.28 -11.09 -0.81
C GLU A 286 -17.38 -10.12 0.36
N LYS A 287 -18.09 -10.56 1.40
CA LYS A 287 -18.07 -9.91 2.71
C LYS A 287 -17.44 -10.87 3.70
N GLY A 288 -16.52 -10.37 4.50
CA GLY A 288 -15.81 -11.24 5.41
C GLY A 288 -15.06 -10.49 6.46
N LEU A 289 -14.40 -11.27 7.29
CA LEU A 289 -13.39 -10.83 8.21
C LEU A 289 -12.05 -11.04 7.56
N ASP A 290 -11.13 -10.12 7.68
CA ASP A 290 -9.75 -10.39 7.29
C ASP A 290 -9.07 -11.30 8.33
N ARG A 291 -7.74 -11.30 8.36
CA ARG A 291 -6.96 -12.12 9.30
C ARG A 291 -6.96 -11.57 10.74
N TYR A 292 -7.49 -10.36 10.99
CA TYR A 292 -7.56 -9.74 12.33
C TYR A 292 -9.00 -9.44 12.74
N ASP A 293 -9.93 -10.20 12.19
CA ASP A 293 -11.35 -10.06 12.50
C ASP A 293 -11.90 -8.65 12.23
N LYS A 294 -11.30 -7.90 11.28
CA LYS A 294 -11.92 -6.68 10.77
C LYS A 294 -12.76 -7.01 9.56
N GLU A 295 -13.95 -6.46 9.54
CA GLU A 295 -14.84 -6.58 8.40
C GLU A 295 -14.24 -5.92 7.17
N TYR A 296 -14.39 -6.58 6.03
CA TYR A 296 -14.13 -6.02 4.72
C TYR A 296 -15.22 -6.46 3.76
N ALA A 297 -15.43 -5.64 2.74
CA ALA A 297 -16.13 -6.02 1.54
C ALA A 297 -15.26 -5.80 0.30
N ARG A 298 -15.40 -6.69 -0.68
CA ARG A 298 -14.82 -6.51 -2.01
C ARG A 298 -15.73 -7.06 -3.09
N ILE A 299 -15.61 -6.51 -4.28
CA ILE A 299 -16.18 -7.07 -5.51
C ILE A 299 -15.04 -7.58 -6.40
N VAL A 300 -15.22 -8.76 -6.99
CA VAL A 300 -14.28 -9.39 -7.92
C VAL A 300 -14.99 -9.62 -9.24
N LEU A 301 -14.64 -8.83 -10.24
CA LEU A 301 -15.28 -8.81 -11.56
C LEU A 301 -14.53 -9.72 -12.53
N SER A 302 -15.24 -10.47 -13.38
CA SER A 302 -14.67 -11.42 -14.35
C SER A 302 -14.86 -10.92 -15.79
N PHE A 303 -13.75 -10.76 -16.51
CA PHE A 303 -13.74 -10.30 -17.91
C PHE A 303 -13.23 -11.35 -18.90
N ASP A 304 -12.90 -12.56 -18.44
CA ASP A 304 -12.23 -13.58 -19.28
C ASP A 304 -10.95 -13.01 -19.89
N ASP A 305 -10.71 -13.18 -21.19
CA ASP A 305 -9.59 -12.60 -21.92
C ASP A 305 -9.95 -11.31 -22.68
N ASP A 306 -11.11 -10.72 -22.39
CA ASP A 306 -11.64 -9.54 -23.09
C ASP A 306 -11.00 -8.25 -22.59
N THR A 307 -9.85 -7.95 -23.16
CA THR A 307 -9.07 -6.74 -22.87
C THR A 307 -9.85 -5.45 -23.10
N ARG A 308 -10.75 -5.41 -24.10
CA ARG A 308 -11.53 -4.20 -24.42
C ARG A 308 -12.59 -3.95 -23.36
N ALA A 309 -13.37 -4.96 -23.00
CA ALA A 309 -14.38 -4.82 -21.95
C ALA A 309 -13.77 -4.46 -20.60
N ALA A 310 -12.64 -5.09 -20.23
CA ALA A 310 -11.92 -4.77 -19.00
C ALA A 310 -11.42 -3.31 -18.98
N THR A 311 -10.85 -2.85 -20.11
CA THR A 311 -10.39 -1.46 -20.26
C THR A 311 -11.54 -0.47 -20.17
N ASN A 312 -12.62 -0.70 -20.94
CA ASN A 312 -13.79 0.16 -20.95
C ASN A 312 -14.40 0.24 -19.54
N PHE A 313 -14.51 -0.89 -18.83
CA PHE A 313 -15.03 -0.93 -17.47
C PHE A 313 -14.19 -0.08 -16.52
N LEU A 314 -12.85 -0.23 -16.53
CA LEU A 314 -11.98 0.58 -15.69
C LEU A 314 -12.10 2.07 -15.99
N CYS A 315 -12.20 2.45 -17.26
CA CYS A 315 -12.37 3.84 -17.66
C CYS A 315 -13.69 4.42 -17.10
N ASN A 316 -14.80 3.68 -17.19
CA ASN A 316 -16.08 4.10 -16.60
C ASN A 316 -16.01 4.20 -15.07
N VAL A 317 -15.42 3.20 -14.39
CA VAL A 317 -15.29 3.27 -12.91
C VAL A 317 -14.42 4.46 -12.50
N ALA A 318 -13.30 4.67 -13.17
CA ALA A 318 -12.40 5.79 -12.92
C ALA A 318 -13.11 7.13 -13.11
N THR A 319 -13.77 7.35 -14.25
CA THR A 319 -14.41 8.62 -14.57
C THR A 319 -15.72 8.83 -13.80
N ASP A 320 -16.63 7.87 -13.82
CA ASP A 320 -18.02 8.08 -13.38
C ASP A 320 -18.26 7.73 -11.91
N ILE A 321 -17.43 6.87 -11.33
CA ILE A 321 -17.54 6.48 -9.90
C ILE A 321 -16.49 7.23 -9.07
N LEU A 322 -15.25 7.29 -9.55
CA LEU A 322 -14.14 7.90 -8.80
C LEU A 322 -13.87 9.35 -9.18
N SER A 323 -14.47 9.88 -10.26
CA SER A 323 -14.25 11.25 -10.75
C SER A 323 -12.79 11.55 -11.14
N VAL A 324 -12.04 10.54 -11.60
CA VAL A 324 -10.68 10.71 -12.12
C VAL A 324 -10.73 11.58 -13.40
N PRO A 325 -9.89 12.62 -13.52
CA PRO A 325 -9.88 13.45 -14.72
C PRO A 325 -9.46 12.63 -15.95
N LYS A 326 -10.15 12.88 -17.06
CA LYS A 326 -10.05 12.05 -18.28
C LYS A 326 -8.70 12.16 -18.97
N ASP A 327 -7.96 13.23 -18.74
CA ASP A 327 -6.69 13.56 -19.37
C ASP A 327 -5.46 13.10 -18.58
N VAL A 328 -5.63 12.60 -17.36
CA VAL A 328 -4.53 12.18 -16.47
C VAL A 328 -3.92 10.85 -16.92
N PRO A 329 -2.62 10.81 -17.25
CA PRO A 329 -1.97 9.55 -17.62
C PRO A 329 -1.91 8.55 -16.47
N VAL A 330 -1.73 7.28 -16.83
CA VAL A 330 -1.50 6.19 -15.88
C VAL A 330 -0.13 5.55 -16.12
N THR A 331 0.51 5.14 -15.03
CA THR A 331 1.66 4.25 -15.04
C THR A 331 1.18 2.83 -14.74
N ILE A 332 1.68 1.86 -15.50
CA ILE A 332 1.27 0.46 -15.39
C ILE A 332 2.50 -0.43 -15.28
N ASP A 333 2.40 -1.46 -14.45
CA ASP A 333 3.41 -2.49 -14.27
C ASP A 333 2.76 -3.88 -14.27
N ILE A 334 3.43 -4.87 -14.87
CA ILE A 334 2.93 -6.25 -14.98
C ILE A 334 3.97 -7.19 -14.41
N ASN A 335 3.59 -7.96 -13.39
CA ASN A 335 4.49 -8.89 -12.71
C ASN A 335 3.99 -10.33 -12.79
N SER A 336 4.93 -11.25 -13.04
CA SER A 336 4.77 -12.71 -12.92
C SER A 336 5.94 -13.28 -12.15
N TYR A 337 5.76 -13.51 -10.85
CA TYR A 337 6.87 -13.89 -9.94
C TYR A 337 6.68 -15.24 -9.25
N GLN A 338 5.49 -15.84 -9.34
CA GLN A 338 5.22 -17.13 -8.70
C GLN A 338 4.13 -17.95 -9.39
N SER A 339 4.13 -19.26 -9.11
CA SER A 339 3.07 -20.15 -9.57
C SER A 339 1.76 -19.91 -8.81
N LYS A 340 0.61 -20.15 -9.46
CA LYS A 340 -0.72 -20.06 -8.84
C LYS A 340 -0.84 -20.94 -7.58
N ALA A 341 -0.19 -22.11 -7.58
CA ALA A 341 -0.15 -23.01 -6.41
C ALA A 341 0.62 -22.40 -5.24
N LYS A 342 1.75 -21.73 -5.51
CA LYS A 342 2.51 -21.00 -4.48
C LYS A 342 1.70 -19.81 -3.98
N ALA A 343 1.07 -19.05 -4.87
CA ALA A 343 0.20 -17.94 -4.53
C ALA A 343 -0.95 -18.36 -3.61
N GLN A 344 -1.62 -19.49 -3.89
CA GLN A 344 -2.66 -20.05 -3.03
C GLN A 344 -2.15 -20.38 -1.61
N LYS A 345 -0.97 -21.02 -1.53
CA LYS A 345 -0.34 -21.37 -0.25
C LYS A 345 0.01 -20.11 0.55
N GLU A 346 0.54 -19.09 -0.10
CA GLU A 346 0.85 -17.80 0.53
C GLU A 346 -0.41 -17.06 0.95
N TYR A 347 -1.46 -17.04 0.13
CA TYR A 347 -2.76 -16.48 0.46
C TYR A 347 -3.33 -17.13 1.73
N LYS A 348 -3.35 -18.47 1.79
CA LYS A 348 -3.80 -19.21 2.98
C LYS A 348 -2.97 -18.83 4.20
N LYS A 349 -1.64 -18.88 4.09
CA LYS A 349 -0.72 -18.51 5.17
C LYS A 349 -0.98 -17.09 5.68
N ASN A 350 -1.23 -16.14 4.78
CA ASN A 350 -1.49 -14.75 5.13
C ASN A 350 -2.87 -14.52 5.74
N ASN A 351 -3.79 -15.48 5.64
CA ASN A 351 -5.17 -15.35 6.10
C ASN A 351 -5.55 -16.37 7.21
N THR A 352 -4.59 -17.13 7.72
CA THR A 352 -4.77 -18.06 8.85
C THR A 352 -3.73 -17.78 9.93
N PHE A 353 -4.12 -17.86 11.20
CA PHE A 353 -3.17 -17.97 12.30
C PHE A 353 -2.55 -19.37 12.31
N GLY A 354 -1.23 -19.46 12.22
CA GLY A 354 -0.51 -20.72 12.31
C GLY A 354 -0.25 -21.16 13.75
N ALA A 355 0.19 -22.41 13.94
CA ALA A 355 0.64 -22.91 15.24
C ALA A 355 1.78 -22.07 15.85
N LYS A 356 2.61 -21.43 15.00
CA LYS A 356 3.66 -20.50 15.44
C LYS A 356 3.08 -19.19 15.99
N ASP A 357 1.98 -18.70 15.42
CA ASP A 357 1.29 -17.50 15.89
C ASP A 357 0.57 -17.79 17.22
N PHE A 358 -0.06 -18.97 17.32
CA PHE A 358 -0.67 -19.45 18.56
C PHE A 358 0.37 -19.73 19.65
N ALA A 359 1.49 -20.37 19.33
CA ALA A 359 2.58 -20.61 20.28
C ALA A 359 3.21 -19.30 20.76
N LYS A 360 3.39 -18.31 19.87
CA LYS A 360 3.81 -16.97 20.27
C LYS A 360 2.78 -16.32 21.20
N GLY A 361 1.49 -16.39 20.88
CA GLY A 361 0.42 -15.88 21.74
C GLY A 361 0.38 -16.54 23.12
N THR A 362 0.49 -17.88 23.18
CA THR A 362 0.50 -18.64 24.43
C THR A 362 1.75 -18.39 25.25
N ILE A 363 2.93 -18.27 24.62
CA ILE A 363 4.18 -17.92 25.32
C ILE A 363 4.10 -16.51 25.92
N VAL A 364 3.45 -15.56 25.23
CA VAL A 364 3.19 -14.22 25.75
C VAL A 364 2.25 -14.28 26.96
N LEU A 365 1.11 -14.97 26.85
CA LEU A 365 0.14 -15.15 27.95
C LEU A 365 0.73 -15.89 29.17
N LEU A 366 1.66 -16.82 28.94
CA LEU A 366 2.35 -17.55 30.02
C LEU A 366 3.45 -16.71 30.68
N LYS A 367 4.14 -15.83 29.93
CA LYS A 367 5.11 -14.89 30.50
C LYS A 367 4.43 -13.92 31.48
N ASP A 368 3.26 -13.39 31.11
CA ASP A 368 2.52 -12.44 31.96
C ASP A 368 2.02 -13.09 33.27
N LYS A 369 1.70 -14.39 33.24
CA LYS A 369 1.34 -15.14 34.47
C LYS A 369 2.54 -15.46 35.38
N ILE A 370 3.76 -15.53 34.85
CA ILE A 370 4.95 -15.86 35.64
C ILE A 370 5.56 -14.61 36.28
N THR A 371 5.37 -13.43 35.70
CA THR A 371 5.93 -12.15 36.24
C THR A 371 5.06 -11.47 37.30
N GLY A 372 3.90 -12.02 37.67
CA GLY A 372 3.13 -11.62 38.86
C GLY A 372 3.09 -10.11 39.11
N LYS A 373 2.40 -9.36 38.26
CA LYS A 373 1.88 -8.03 38.55
C LYS A 373 0.40 -7.96 38.21
#